data_AF-A0AAV6IM96-F1
#
_entry.id   AF-A0AAV6IM96-F1
#
_cell.length_a   1.000
_cell.length_b   1.000
_cell.length_c   1.000
_cell.angle_alpha   90.00
_cell.angle_beta   90.00
_cell.angle_gamma   90.00
#
_symmetry.space_group_name_H-M   'P 1'
#
loop_
_entity.id
_entity.type
_entity.pdbx_description
1 polymer ?
#
loop_
_entity_poly.entity_id
_entity_poly.type
_entity_poly.pdbx_seq_one_letter_code
_entity_poly.pdbx_strand_id
1 'polypeptide(L)' 'MTTTNKHEYEFVVSRIKEENYRMLMSSSRYFMLELAAEMAEANQCELTKNERNNALNNEKYLSDYAMSDEDM' A
#
# COMPACT_ATOMS: atom_id res chain seq x y z
N MET A 1 -6.00 40.14 3.18
CA MET A 1 -6.86 38.93 3.18
C MET A 1 -6.33 37.94 2.16
N THR A 2 -5.27 37.19 2.49
CA THR A 2 -4.59 36.26 1.56
C THR A 2 -4.20 34.92 2.20
N THR A 3 -4.40 34.78 3.51
CA THR A 3 -4.03 33.59 4.29
C THR A 3 -5.06 32.46 4.20
N THR A 4 -6.34 32.78 4.03
CA THR A 4 -7.43 31.79 3.98
C THR A 4 -7.28 30.80 2.81
N ASN A 5 -6.86 31.31 1.65
CA ASN A 5 -6.72 30.52 0.42
C ASN A 5 -5.54 29.52 0.50
N LYS A 6 -4.46 29.87 1.23
CA LYS A 6 -3.29 28.99 1.38
C LYS A 6 -3.60 27.78 2.27
N HIS A 7 -4.31 27.98 3.38
CA HIS A 7 -4.67 26.87 4.27
C HIS A 7 -5.71 25.93 3.63
N GLU A 8 -6.69 26.46 2.91
CA GLU A 8 -7.64 25.64 2.15
C GLU A 8 -6.91 24.80 1.08
N TYR A 9 -5.97 25.42 0.37
CA TYR A 9 -5.13 24.72 -0.61
C TYR A 9 -4.28 23.59 0.04
N GLU A 10 -3.60 23.88 1.15
CA GLU A 10 -2.79 22.88 1.88
C GLU A 10 -3.64 21.71 2.39
N PHE A 11 -4.86 21.98 2.87
CA PHE A 11 -5.81 20.96 3.29
C PHE A 11 -6.24 20.06 2.13
N VAL A 12 -6.63 20.66 0.99
CA VAL A 12 -7.03 19.92 -0.21
C VAL A 12 -5.88 19.06 -0.73
N VAL A 13 -4.66 19.61 -0.83
CA VAL A 13 -3.47 18.85 -1.25
C VAL A 13 -3.21 17.67 -0.32
N SER A 14 -3.34 17.85 0.99
CA SER A 14 -3.14 16.78 1.97
C SER A 14 -4.17 15.66 1.81
N ARG A 15 -5.43 16.02 1.57
CA ARG A 15 -6.51 15.06 1.28
C ARG A 15 -6.28 14.28 -0.01
N ILE A 16 -5.80 14.94 -1.06
CA ILE A 16 -5.46 14.27 -2.33
C ILE A 16 -4.32 13.29 -2.13
N LYS A 17 -3.27 13.67 -1.38
CA LYS A 17 -2.15 12.77 -1.07
C LYS A 17 -2.61 11.52 -0.32
N GLU A 18 -3.46 11.71 0.68
CA GLU A 18 -4.00 10.59 1.46
C GLU A 18 -4.82 9.64 0.59
N GLU A 19 -5.68 10.15 -0.28
CA GLU A 19 -6.49 9.32 -1.16
C GLU A 19 -5.64 8.58 -2.20
N ASN A 20 -4.66 9.27 -2.81
CA ASN A 20 -3.71 8.64 -3.72
C ASN A 20 -2.92 7.52 -3.04
N TYR A 21 -2.50 7.74 -1.78
CA TYR A 21 -1.82 6.72 -1.00
C TYR A 21 -2.71 5.50 -0.75
N ARG A 22 -3.98 5.71 -0.38
CA ARG A 22 -4.96 4.62 -0.21
C ARG A 22 -5.18 3.83 -1.50
N MET A 23 -5.32 4.52 -2.64
CA MET A 23 -5.47 3.90 -3.95
C MET A 23 -4.24 3.06 -4.35
N LEU A 24 -3.05 3.61 -4.13
CA LEU A 24 -1.79 2.92 -4.39
C LEU A 24 -1.68 1.65 -3.54
N MET A 25 -1.92 1.75 -2.23
CA MET A 25 -1.89 0.61 -1.31
C MET A 25 -2.92 -0.45 -1.68
N SER A 26 -4.14 -0.05 -2.07
CA SER A 26 -5.16 -0.98 -2.54
C SER A 26 -4.70 -1.75 -3.78
N SER A 27 -4.12 -1.05 -4.74
CA SER A 27 -3.63 -1.65 -5.99
C SER A 27 -2.44 -2.58 -5.73
N SER A 28 -1.49 -2.16 -4.90
CA SER A 28 -0.32 -2.98 -4.53
C SER A 28 -0.73 -4.25 -3.78
N ARG A 29 -1.69 -4.17 -2.85
CA ARG A 29 -2.22 -5.34 -2.14
C ARG A 29 -2.92 -6.32 -3.07
N TYR A 30 -3.67 -5.81 -4.05
CA TYR A 30 -4.28 -6.63 -5.08
C TYR A 30 -3.22 -7.42 -5.87
N PHE A 31 -2.20 -6.74 -6.39
CA PHE A 31 -1.12 -7.40 -7.15
C PHE A 31 -0.31 -8.38 -6.30
N MET A 32 -0.01 -8.07 -5.03
CA MET A 32 0.67 -9.00 -4.14
C MET A 32 -0.15 -10.27 -3.89
N LEU A 33 -1.47 -10.15 -3.80
CA LEU A 33 -2.35 -11.29 -3.65
C LEU A 33 -2.42 -12.14 -4.93
N GLU A 34 -2.49 -11.50 -6.11
CA GLU A 34 -2.41 -12.21 -7.40
C GLU A 34 -1.10 -12.98 -7.52
N LEU A 35 0.04 -12.34 -7.25
CA LEU A 35 1.34 -12.99 -7.32
C LEU A 35 1.45 -14.16 -6.33
N ALA A 36 0.95 -13.98 -5.10
CA ALA A 36 0.93 -15.06 -4.14
C ALA A 36 0.06 -16.23 -4.63
N ALA A 37 -1.09 -15.95 -5.26
CA ALA A 37 -1.98 -16.96 -5.82
C ALA A 37 -1.31 -17.74 -6.97
N GLU A 38 -0.66 -17.05 -7.89
CA GLU A 38 0.12 -17.67 -8.98
C GLU A 38 1.23 -18.57 -8.43
N MET A 39 1.95 -18.11 -7.41
CA MET A 39 3.01 -18.90 -6.77
C MET A 39 2.45 -20.13 -6.05
N ALA A 40 1.28 -20.03 -5.43
CA ALA A 40 0.63 -21.17 -4.79
C ALA A 40 0.19 -22.22 -5.83
N GLU A 41 -0.43 -21.76 -6.93
CA GLU A 41 -0.82 -22.61 -8.05
C GLU A 41 0.38 -23.32 -8.68
N ALA A 42 1.47 -22.60 -8.93
CA ALA A 42 2.71 -23.16 -9.49
C ALA A 42 3.32 -24.26 -8.60
N ASN A 43 3.13 -24.15 -7.28
CA ASN A 43 3.62 -25.12 -6.30
C ASN A 43 2.59 -26.19 -5.92
N GLN A 44 1.44 -26.25 -6.61
CA GLN A 44 0.34 -27.17 -6.32
C GLN A 44 -0.13 -27.11 -4.86
N CYS A 45 -0.07 -25.92 -4.26
CA CYS A 45 -0.53 -25.67 -2.90
C CYS A 45 -1.65 -24.64 -2.86
N GLU A 46 -2.44 -24.64 -1.79
CA GLU A 46 -3.44 -23.61 -1.56
C GLU A 46 -2.89 -22.55 -0.60
N LEU A 47 -3.11 -21.29 -0.96
CA LEU A 47 -2.89 -20.16 -0.07
C LEU A 47 -3.80 -20.26 1.15
N THR A 48 -3.19 -20.40 2.33
CA THR A 48 -3.92 -20.40 3.58
C THR A 48 -4.56 -19.03 3.84
N LYS A 49 -5.59 -19.01 4.69
CA LYS A 49 -6.24 -17.76 5.10
C LYS A 49 -5.25 -16.76 5.72
N ASN A 50 -4.26 -17.25 6.46
CA ASN A 50 -3.23 -16.41 7.07
C ASN A 50 -2.30 -15.79 6.04
N GLU A 51 -1.86 -16.54 5.04
CA GLU A 51 -1.00 -16.03 3.97
C GLU A 51 -1.73 -14.99 3.10
N ARG A 52 -3.02 -15.22 2.78
CA ARG A 52 -3.85 -14.20 2.10
C ARG A 52 -3.98 -12.93 2.95
N ASN A 53 -4.25 -13.08 4.24
CA ASN A 53 -4.37 -11.96 5.16
C ASN A 53 -3.04 -11.20 5.30
N ASN A 54 -1.89 -11.89 5.31
CA ASN A 54 -0.58 -11.26 5.37
C ASN A 54 -0.27 -10.44 4.11
N ALA A 55 -0.64 -10.92 2.91
CA ALA A 55 -0.49 -10.13 1.68
C ALA A 55 -1.33 -8.85 1.71
N LEU A 56 -2.51 -8.90 2.34
CA LEU A 56 -3.44 -7.77 2.46
C LEU A 56 -3.14 -6.82 3.62
N ASN A 57 -2.55 -7.31 4.71
CA ASN A 57 -2.31 -6.57 5.95
C ASN A 57 -0.82 -6.31 6.21
N ASN A 58 0.05 -6.38 5.20
CA ASN A 58 1.47 -6.15 5.42
C ASN A 58 1.73 -4.69 5.82
N GLU A 59 1.67 -4.43 7.12
CA GLU A 59 1.87 -3.13 7.77
C GLU A 59 3.28 -2.57 7.52
N LYS A 60 4.24 -3.41 7.13
CA LYS A 60 5.58 -2.94 6.74
C LYS A 60 5.57 -2.02 5.51
N TYR A 61 4.59 -2.16 4.61
CA TYR A 61 4.40 -1.21 3.50
C TYR A 61 3.59 0.03 3.90
N LEU A 62 2.95 0.00 5.08
CA LEU A 62 2.22 1.13 5.66
C LEU A 62 3.10 2.02 6.54
N SER A 63 4.19 1.49 7.08
CA SER A 63 5.19 2.31 7.74
C SER A 63 6.01 3.04 6.68
N ASP A 64 6.20 4.35 6.86
CA ASP A 64 7.25 5.15 6.22
C ASP A 64 8.67 4.69 6.61
N TYR A 65 8.86 3.38 6.83
CA TYR A 65 10.18 2.79 6.91
C TYR A 65 10.79 2.98 5.53
N ALA A 66 11.70 3.95 5.47
CA ALA A 66 12.62 4.07 4.36
C ALA A 66 13.11 2.66 4.06
N MET A 67 12.72 2.15 2.89
CA MET A 67 13.44 1.07 2.24
C MET A 67 14.84 1.65 2.01
N SER A 68 15.68 1.52 3.03
CA SER A 68 17.10 1.77 2.93
C SER A 68 17.60 0.75 1.91
N ASP A 69 18.13 1.24 0.79
CA ASP A 69 18.82 0.39 -0.20
C ASP A 69 20.08 -0.29 0.37
N GLU A 70 20.37 -0.12 1.67
CA GLU A 70 21.41 -0.84 2.40
C GLU A 70 20.88 -2.19 2.92
N ASP A 71 20.67 -3.14 2.02
CA ASP A 71 20.73 -4.60 2.31
C ASP A 71 20.67 -5.37 0.96
N MET A 72 21.50 -4.95 -0.01
CA MET A 72 21.81 -5.72 -1.23
C MET A 72 23.15 -6.43 -1.11
#